data_AF-A0A951GCK8-F1
#
_entry.id   AF-A0A951GCK8-F1
#
_cell.length_a   1.000
_cell.length_b   1.000
_cell.length_c   1.000
_cell.angle_alpha   90.00
_cell.angle_beta   90.00
_cell.angle_gamma   90.00
#
_symmetry.space_group_name_H-M   'P 1'
#
loop_
_entity.id
_entity.type
_entity.pdbx_description
1 polymer ?
#
loop_
_entity_poly.entity_id
_entity_poly.type
_entity_poly.pdbx_seq_one_letter_code
_entity_poly.pdbx_strand_id
1 'polypeptide(L)' 'NPIIAGWMHYYGRYYWTVMDALLQRINTYLRRWAGKKYRRLRTFKRFKRWWTGLHEREPGLFAHWKWVRAY' A
#
# COMPACT_ATOMS: atom_id res chain seq x y z
N ASN A 1 7.39 0.42 9.37
CA ASN A 1 7.02 -0.97 9.00
C ASN A 1 8.26 -1.82 8.74
N PRO A 2 8.92 -2.35 9.78
CA PRO A 2 10.18 -3.08 9.65
C PRO A 2 10.05 -4.43 8.94
N ILE A 3 8.94 -5.14 9.08
CA ILE A 3 8.72 -6.46 8.45
C ILE A 3 8.69 -6.36 6.92
N ILE A 4 7.85 -5.47 6.40
CA ILE A 4 7.72 -5.24 4.95
C ILE A 4 9.04 -4.70 4.38
N ALA A 5 9.70 -3.78 5.09
CA ALA A 5 11.02 -3.30 4.69
C ALA A 5 12.05 -4.44 4.64
N GLY A 6 12.05 -5.35 5.63
CA GLY A 6 12.92 -6.53 5.62
C GLY A 6 12.69 -7.45 4.43
N TRP A 7 11.43 -7.71 4.07
CA TRP A 7 11.10 -8.48 2.87
C TRP A 7 11.56 -7.79 1.58
N MET A 8 11.38 -6.48 1.48
CA MET A 8 11.87 -5.68 0.36
C MET A 8 13.40 -5.81 0.25
N HIS A 9 14.14 -5.63 1.34
CA HIS A 9 15.60 -5.74 1.33
C HIS A 9 16.10 -7.16 0.98
N TYR A 10 15.46 -8.20 1.50
CA TYR A 10 15.91 -9.57 1.31
C TYR A 10 15.51 -10.16 -0.05
N TYR A 11 14.23 -10.02 -0.46
CA TYR A 11 13.70 -10.66 -1.67
C TYR A 11 13.64 -9.73 -2.88
N GLY A 12 13.67 -8.41 -2.67
CA GLY A 12 13.36 -7.44 -3.73
C GLY A 12 14.37 -7.36 -4.86
N ARG A 13 15.62 -7.80 -4.64
CA ARG A 13 16.66 -7.77 -5.69
C ARG A 13 16.49 -8.87 -6.74
N TYR A 14 16.00 -10.05 -6.35
CA TYR A 14 15.93 -11.22 -7.23
C TYR A 14 14.51 -11.52 -7.70
N TYR A 15 13.50 -11.14 -6.91
CA TYR A 15 12.09 -11.48 -7.18
C TYR A 15 11.21 -10.24 -7.28
N TRP A 16 11.64 -9.24 -8.06
CA TRP A 16 10.93 -7.96 -8.19
C TRP A 16 9.46 -8.12 -8.60
N THR A 17 9.17 -8.97 -9.58
CA THR A 17 7.79 -9.18 -10.10
C THR A 17 6.86 -9.80 -9.04
N VAL A 18 7.35 -10.80 -8.31
CA VAL A 18 6.60 -11.45 -7.21
C VAL A 18 6.44 -10.49 -6.03
N MET A 19 7.50 -9.73 -5.73
CA MET A 19 7.47 -8.72 -4.68
C MET A 19 6.45 -7.63 -5.00
N ASP A 20 6.44 -7.08 -6.22
CA ASP A 20 5.46 -6.06 -6.62
C ASP A 20 4.02 -6.57 -6.46
N ALA A 21 3.73 -7.79 -6.92
CA ALA A 21 2.42 -8.41 -6.74
C ALA A 21 2.02 -8.56 -5.26
N LEU A 22 2.96 -8.96 -4.39
CA LEU A 22 2.75 -9.05 -2.95
C LEU A 22 2.44 -7.67 -2.33
N LEU A 23 3.23 -6.66 -2.68
CA LEU A 23 3.05 -5.30 -2.16
C LEU A 23 1.73 -4.67 -2.64
N GLN A 24 1.31 -4.93 -3.89
CA GLN A 24 -0.03 -4.56 -4.39
C GLN A 24 -1.15 -5.27 -3.61
N ARG A 25 -0.95 -6.54 -3.24
CA ARG A 25 -1.91 -7.29 -2.42
C ARG A 25 -2.03 -6.67 -1.02
N ILE A 26 -0.92 -6.20 -0.43
CA ILE A 26 -0.94 -5.44 0.84
C ILE A 26 -1.79 -4.17 0.70
N ASN A 27 -1.62 -3.38 -0.38
CA ASN A 27 -2.47 -2.21 -0.65
C ASN A 27 -3.95 -2.57 -0.76
N THR A 28 -4.27 -3.71 -1.40
CA THR A 28 -5.65 -4.20 -1.48
C THR A 28 -6.22 -4.54 -0.10
N TYR A 29 -5.43 -5.16 0.78
CA TYR A 29 -5.86 -5.41 2.16
C TYR A 29 -6.01 -4.13 2.97
N LEU A 30 -5.13 -3.14 2.80
CA LEU A 30 -5.27 -1.82 3.42
C LEU A 30 -6.58 -1.15 2.99
N ARG A 31 -6.96 -1.24 1.72
CA ARG A 31 -8.26 -0.77 1.24
C ARG A 31 -9.43 -1.46 1.94
N ARG A 32 -9.41 -2.79 2.00
CA ARG A 32 -10.47 -3.58 2.67
C ARG A 32 -10.57 -3.23 4.14
N TRP A 33 -9.43 -3.14 4.83
CA TRP A 33 -9.36 -2.74 6.24
C TRP A 33 -9.91 -1.32 6.45
N ALA A 34 -9.50 -0.35 5.63
CA ALA A 34 -9.98 1.02 5.72
C ALA A 34 -11.50 1.13 5.52
N GLY A 35 -12.06 0.38 4.56
CA GLY A 35 -13.51 0.31 4.34
C GLY A 35 -14.28 -0.41 5.47
N LYS A 36 -13.64 -1.37 6.15
CA LYS A 36 -14.20 -2.03 7.34
C LYS A 36 -14.19 -1.09 8.54
N LYS A 37 -13.08 -0.37 8.76
CA LYS A 37 -12.89 0.54 9.90
C LYS A 37 -13.69 1.84 9.76
N TYR A 38 -13.73 2.41 8.55
CA TYR A 38 -14.38 3.70 8.29
C TYR A 38 -15.47 3.54 7.23
N ARG A 39 -16.74 3.62 7.65
CA ARG A 39 -17.91 3.49 6.74
C ARG A 39 -17.84 4.44 5.54
N ARG A 40 -17.30 5.66 5.72
CA ARG A 40 -17.14 6.66 4.65
C ARG A 40 -16.15 6.25 3.54
N LEU A 41 -15.26 5.29 3.81
CA LEU A 41 -14.22 4.84 2.88
C LEU A 41 -14.59 3.53 2.14
N ARG A 42 -15.82 3.02 2.29
CA ARG A 42 -16.25 1.79 1.61
C ARG A 42 -16.28 1.91 0.08
N THR A 43 -16.69 3.07 -0.42
CA THR A 43 -16.79 3.32 -1.86
C THR A 43 -15.40 3.58 -2.46
N PHE A 44 -15.10 2.94 -3.60
CA PHE A 44 -13.83 3.09 -4.30
C PHE A 44 -13.45 4.56 -4.54
N LYS A 45 -14.37 5.40 -5.04
CA LYS A 45 -14.12 6.83 -5.31
C LYS A 45 -13.69 7.61 -4.05
N ARG A 46 -14.34 7.35 -2.91
CA ARG A 46 -14.02 8.03 -1.63
C ARG A 46 -12.71 7.53 -1.07
N PHE A 47 -12.46 6.22 -1.13
CA PHE A 47 -11.18 5.64 -0.76
C PHE A 47 -10.05 6.21 -1.61
N LYS A 48 -10.20 6.24 -2.95
CA LYS A 48 -9.16 6.75 -3.87
C LYS A 48 -8.81 8.19 -3.53
N ARG A 49 -9.81 9.08 -3.36
CA ARG A 49 -9.56 10.48 -2.96
C ARG A 49 -8.87 10.61 -1.61
N TRP A 50 -9.28 9.81 -0.63
CA TRP A 50 -8.62 9.80 0.68
C TRP A 50 -7.19 9.26 0.60
N TRP A 51 -6.98 8.22 -0.21
CA TRP A 51 -5.70 7.55 -0.41
C TRP A 51 -4.70 8.45 -1.13
N THR A 52 -5.11 9.16 -2.19
CA THR A 52 -4.24 10.13 -2.89
C THR A 52 -3.83 11.26 -1.95
N GLY A 53 -4.78 11.83 -1.19
CA GLY A 53 -4.45 12.86 -0.20
C GLY A 53 -3.54 12.34 0.94
N LEU A 54 -3.64 11.07 1.30
CA LEU A 54 -2.74 10.45 2.29
C LEU A 54 -1.33 10.28 1.73
N HIS A 55 -1.22 9.84 0.47
CA HIS A 55 0.07 9.73 -0.23
C HIS A 55 0.78 11.09 -0.37
N GLU A 56 0.04 12.16 -0.65
CA GLU A 56 0.60 13.52 -0.73
C GLU A 56 1.06 14.05 0.62
N ARG A 57 0.29 13.80 1.69
CA ARG A 57 0.60 14.29 3.04
C ARG A 57 1.75 13.53 3.70
N GLU A 58 1.75 12.20 3.56
CA GLU A 58 2.70 11.32 4.26
C GLU A 58 3.19 10.20 3.33
N PRO A 59 3.99 10.51 2.30
CA PRO A 59 4.46 9.52 1.34
C PRO A 59 5.34 8.42 1.97
N GLY A 60 5.91 8.69 3.15
CA GLY A 60 6.75 7.74 3.91
C GLY A 60 6.00 6.86 4.92
N LEU A 61 4.68 6.97 5.03
CA LEU A 61 3.90 6.26 6.05
C LEU A 61 4.04 4.73 5.95
N PHE A 62 4.13 4.21 4.72
CA PHE A 62 4.38 2.80 4.46
C PHE A 62 5.63 2.59 3.63
N ALA A 63 6.51 1.68 4.07
CA ALA A 63 7.78 1.41 3.40
C ALA A 63 7.61 0.98 1.93
N HIS A 64 6.59 0.16 1.64
CA HIS A 64 6.37 -0.38 0.31
C HIS A 64 5.82 0.62 -0.70
N TRP A 65 5.31 1.77 -0.27
CA TRP A 65 4.86 2.82 -1.18
C TRP A 65 5.98 3.40 -2.04
N LYS A 66 7.24 3.20 -1.65
CA LYS A 66 8.40 3.55 -2.48
C LYS A 66 8.53 2.67 -3.73
N TRP A 67 8.04 1.44 -3.68
CA TRP A 67 8.19 0.45 -4.76
C TRP A 67 6.91 0.27 -5.54
N VAL A 68 5.77 0.31 -4.85
CA VAL A 68 4.47 0.29 -5.51
C VAL A 68 4.21 1.68 -6.05
N ARG A 69 4.27 1.85 -7.37
CA ARG A 69 3.90 3.08 -8.10
C ARG A 69 2.39 3.41 -8.01
N ALA A 70 1.72 3.07 -6.91
CA ALA A 70 0.29 2.75 -6.80
C ALA A 70 -0.69 3.65 -7.60
N TYR A 71 -1.62 2.99 -8.31
CA TYR A 71 -2.92 3.39 -8.92
C TYR A 71 -3.29 4.86 -9.20
#